data_AF-A0A945KA19-F1
#
_entry.id   AF-A0A945KA19-F1
#
_cell.length_a   1.000
_cell.length_b   1.000
_cell.length_c   1.000
_cell.angle_alpha   90.00
_cell.angle_beta   90.00
_cell.angle_gamma   90.00
#
_symmetry.space_group_name_H-M   'P 1'
#
loop_
_entity.id
_entity.type
_entity.pdbx_description
1 polymer ?
#
loop_
_entity_poly.entity_id
_entity_poly.type
_entity_poly.pdbx_seq_one_letter_code
_entity_poly.pdbx_strand_id
1 'polypeptide(L)'
;MYTQHTIFSNSMVAATGCPKAGVNLEQFNALGLHALWLNALGSSTRRFKTLWFKTLWFNTGTQCGLACKNHYIDFSPTNDSLAFIRLTQAQQFPNQIQRHELGTEEIGLTCGEAFCNPDIIAIMGTILRRGFRLLVLTNAMHSMLERKNGLLALHKLYGQQLTLRVSMGHFEQQLYQQRRGPNAWQPVLDGLCWLSGQGFTIAVAGRRLKGEEEQILRQGYAELFRCHNIQLDAFDQRALLLLPEITADCASECA
;
A
#
# COMPACT_ATOMS: atom_id res chain seq x y z
N MET A 1 5.13 -14.41 18.92
CA MET A 1 3.78 -14.32 18.30
C MET A 1 3.93 -13.64 16.96
N TYR A 2 4.10 -14.41 15.88
CA TYR A 2 4.25 -13.89 14.52
C TYR A 2 2.86 -13.72 13.89
N THR A 3 2.46 -12.49 13.62
CA THR A 3 1.28 -12.19 12.80
C THR A 3 1.58 -12.57 11.35
N GLN A 4 0.87 -13.57 10.83
CA GLN A 4 0.94 -13.97 9.44
C GLN A 4 0.16 -12.96 8.60
N HIS A 5 0.86 -12.24 7.72
CA HIS A 5 0.29 -11.40 6.66
C HIS A 5 0.27 -12.25 5.38
N THR A 6 -0.87 -12.43 4.72
CA THR A 6 -0.92 -13.24 3.49
C THR A 6 -2.00 -12.73 2.53
N ILE A 7 -1.74 -12.92 1.24
CA ILE A 7 -2.13 -12.08 0.09
C ILE A 7 -3.19 -12.78 -0.76
N PHE A 8 -4.33 -12.13 -1.04
CA PHE A 8 -5.39 -12.62 -1.95
C PHE A 8 -5.90 -11.50 -2.89
N SER A 9 -6.35 -11.83 -4.10
CA SER A 9 -6.53 -10.91 -5.25
C SER A 9 -7.37 -11.50 -6.39
N ASN A 10 -7.60 -10.66 -7.40
CA ASN A 10 -7.74 -11.07 -8.81
C ASN A 10 -6.44 -10.94 -9.66
N SER A 11 -5.34 -10.39 -9.09
CA SER A 11 -3.91 -10.44 -9.50
C SER A 11 -3.04 -10.19 -8.24
N MET A 12 -2.46 -11.25 -7.66
CA MET A 12 -2.09 -11.34 -6.22
C MET A 12 -0.62 -11.05 -6.12
N VAL A 13 -0.23 -9.85 -5.68
CA VAL A 13 1.19 -9.60 -5.41
C VAL A 13 1.39 -8.94 -4.06
N ALA A 14 2.22 -9.61 -3.27
CA ALA A 14 2.67 -9.24 -1.94
C ALA A 14 3.67 -8.11 -1.96
N ALA A 15 3.56 -7.21 -0.99
CA ALA A 15 4.67 -6.37 -0.57
C ALA A 15 5.34 -7.00 0.66
N THR A 16 6.01 -8.15 0.48
CA THR A 16 7.16 -8.59 1.30
C THR A 16 8.01 -9.57 0.49
N GLY A 17 9.10 -9.07 -0.12
CA GLY A 17 10.16 -9.88 -0.76
C GLY A 17 9.80 -10.47 -2.14
N CYS A 18 10.63 -10.16 -3.14
CA CYS A 18 10.72 -10.67 -4.52
C CYS A 18 9.62 -11.64 -5.06
N PRO A 19 8.94 -11.29 -6.17
CA PRO A 19 8.37 -12.29 -7.07
C PRO A 19 9.50 -13.05 -7.79
N LYS A 20 9.38 -14.38 -7.87
CA LYS A 20 10.25 -15.21 -8.73
C LYS A 20 10.17 -14.73 -10.19
N ALA A 21 11.32 -14.61 -10.85
CA ALA A 21 11.37 -14.39 -12.29
C ALA A 21 10.64 -15.52 -13.04
N GLY A 22 9.73 -15.18 -13.94
CA GLY A 22 9.16 -16.13 -14.91
C GLY A 22 7.66 -16.43 -14.85
N VAL A 23 6.84 -15.70 -14.08
CA VAL A 23 5.37 -15.90 -14.11
C VAL A 23 4.68 -14.79 -14.89
N ASN A 24 4.02 -15.16 -15.99
CA ASN A 24 3.23 -14.26 -16.83
C ASN A 24 2.00 -13.75 -16.06
N LEU A 25 1.71 -12.45 -16.13
CA LEU A 25 0.64 -11.77 -15.39
C LEU A 25 -0.76 -12.39 -15.62
N GLU A 26 -0.99 -12.96 -16.80
CA GLU A 26 -2.25 -13.64 -17.13
C GLU A 26 -2.45 -14.97 -16.39
N GLN A 27 -1.36 -15.68 -16.06
CA GLN A 27 -1.44 -16.93 -15.28
C GLN A 27 -1.75 -16.66 -13.79
N PHE A 28 -1.52 -15.44 -13.30
CA PHE A 28 -1.84 -15.06 -11.92
C PHE A 28 -3.30 -14.65 -11.71
N ASN A 29 -3.99 -14.22 -12.76
CA ASN A 29 -5.41 -13.82 -12.68
C ASN A 29 -6.36 -15.02 -12.59
N ALA A 30 -5.94 -16.21 -13.02
CA ALA A 30 -6.79 -17.39 -13.09
C ALA A 30 -6.84 -18.25 -11.80
N LEU A 31 -5.92 -18.04 -10.85
CA LEU A 31 -5.72 -18.99 -9.73
C LEU A 31 -6.14 -18.47 -8.33
N GLY A 32 -6.56 -17.21 -8.19
CA GLY A 32 -6.84 -16.60 -6.87
C GLY A 32 -8.16 -17.00 -6.20
N LEU A 33 -9.15 -17.44 -6.98
CA LEU A 33 -10.46 -17.92 -6.48
C LEU A 33 -10.84 -19.31 -7.03
N HIS A 34 -10.18 -19.78 -8.09
CA HIS A 34 -10.41 -21.12 -8.64
C HIS A 34 -9.59 -22.22 -7.93
N ALA A 35 -8.60 -21.88 -7.10
CA ALA A 35 -7.94 -22.84 -6.23
C ALA A 35 -8.88 -23.42 -5.14
N LEU A 36 -10.09 -22.88 -4.98
CA LEU A 36 -11.18 -23.46 -4.21
C LEU A 36 -11.99 -24.53 -4.99
N TRP A 37 -11.65 -24.81 -6.25
CA TRP A 37 -12.34 -25.82 -7.06
C TRP A 37 -11.41 -26.49 -8.08
N LEU A 38 -10.57 -27.41 -7.60
CA LEU A 38 -10.07 -28.54 -8.40
C LEU A 38 -10.53 -29.83 -7.72
N ASN A 39 -11.82 -30.12 -7.83
CA ASN A 39 -12.31 -31.50 -7.86
C ASN A 39 -12.41 -31.91 -9.33
N ALA A 40 -11.27 -32.20 -9.95
CA ALA A 40 -11.23 -32.84 -11.27
C ALA A 40 -10.03 -33.79 -11.41
N LEU A 41 -9.55 -34.37 -10.32
CA LEU A 41 -8.73 -35.58 -10.32
C LEU A 41 -9.06 -36.31 -9.02
N GLY A 42 -9.81 -37.40 -9.11
CA GLY A 42 -10.29 -38.16 -7.96
C GLY A 42 -9.14 -38.57 -7.03
N SER A 43 -8.95 -37.83 -5.93
CA SER A 43 -8.26 -38.30 -4.73
C SER A 43 -8.51 -37.32 -3.58
N SER A 44 -9.10 -37.85 -2.49
CA SER A 44 -9.27 -37.30 -1.14
C SER A 44 -9.08 -35.79 -0.91
N THR A 45 -10.19 -35.14 -0.55
CA THR A 45 -10.31 -33.79 0.03
C THR A 45 -9.30 -33.50 1.14
N ARG A 46 -8.21 -32.79 0.81
CA ARG A 46 -7.47 -32.00 1.81
C ARG A 46 -8.23 -30.69 2.03
N ARG A 47 -9.00 -30.60 3.12
CA ARG A 47 -9.45 -29.31 3.67
C ARG A 47 -8.19 -28.49 3.97
N PHE A 48 -7.93 -27.46 3.17
CA PHE A 48 -6.94 -26.45 3.55
C PHE A 48 -7.44 -25.77 4.83
N LYS A 49 -6.58 -25.75 5.84
CA LYS A 49 -6.77 -25.07 7.12
C LYS A 49 -7.26 -23.63 6.83
N THR A 50 -8.39 -23.21 7.40
CA THR A 50 -8.93 -21.85 7.22
C THR A 50 -7.82 -20.84 7.42
N LEU A 51 -7.42 -20.16 6.35
CA LEU A 51 -6.36 -19.17 6.43
C LEU A 51 -6.95 -17.89 7.04
N TRP A 52 -6.36 -17.43 8.13
CA TRP A 52 -6.78 -16.24 8.86
C TRP A 52 -5.93 -15.04 8.41
N PHE A 53 -6.52 -14.07 7.70
CA PHE A 53 -5.78 -12.88 7.23
C PHE A 53 -6.22 -11.66 8.01
N LYS A 54 -5.40 -11.19 8.96
CA LYS A 54 -5.71 -9.97 9.71
C LYS A 54 -5.81 -8.73 8.80
N THR A 55 -4.93 -8.64 7.80
CA THR A 55 -4.94 -7.59 6.78
C THR A 55 -5.02 -8.21 5.39
N LEU A 56 -5.98 -7.77 4.57
CA LEU A 56 -6.12 -8.15 3.16
C LEU A 56 -5.73 -6.99 2.25
N TRP A 57 -4.87 -7.23 1.26
CA TRP A 57 -4.32 -6.18 0.38
C TRP A 57 -4.92 -6.22 -1.02
N PHE A 58 -5.31 -5.05 -1.54
CA PHE A 58 -5.75 -4.87 -2.92
C PHE A 58 -4.82 -3.93 -3.67
N ASN A 59 -4.44 -4.35 -4.88
CA ASN A 59 -3.76 -3.50 -5.83
C ASN A 59 -4.78 -2.60 -6.52
N THR A 60 -4.52 -1.30 -6.53
CA THR A 60 -5.43 -0.34 -7.11
C THR A 60 -5.23 -0.16 -8.60
N GLY A 61 -4.04 -0.46 -9.14
CA GLY A 61 -3.62 -0.37 -10.54
C GLY A 61 -2.10 -0.18 -10.66
N THR A 62 -1.56 -0.03 -11.87
CA THR A 62 -0.12 0.29 -12.09
C THR A 62 0.16 1.77 -12.33
N GLN A 63 -0.85 2.57 -12.68
CA GLN A 63 -0.64 3.98 -12.97
C GLN A 63 -0.25 4.78 -11.73
N CYS A 64 0.75 5.65 -11.88
CA CYS A 64 1.25 6.53 -10.84
C CYS A 64 1.67 7.88 -11.41
N GLY A 65 1.52 8.97 -10.65
CA GLY A 65 2.01 10.29 -11.05
C GLY A 65 3.54 10.43 -11.10
N LEU A 66 4.28 9.40 -10.68
CA LEU A 66 5.74 9.34 -10.66
C LEU A 66 6.22 8.14 -11.48
N ALA A 67 7.45 8.22 -12.00
CA ALA A 67 8.20 7.10 -12.58
C ALA A 67 9.44 6.83 -11.72
N CYS A 68 9.24 6.15 -10.58
CA CYS A 68 10.29 6.00 -9.57
C CYS A 68 11.38 5.02 -10.01
N LYS A 69 12.65 5.38 -9.81
CA LYS A 69 13.77 4.46 -10.02
C LYS A 69 13.75 3.32 -8.97
N ASN A 70 14.21 2.15 -9.38
CA ASN A 70 14.35 0.95 -8.54
C ASN A 70 13.04 0.54 -7.84
N HIS A 71 11.91 0.64 -8.55
CA HIS A 71 10.64 0.09 -8.09
C HIS A 71 10.50 -1.35 -8.60
N TYR A 72 9.97 -2.26 -7.78
CA TYR A 72 9.91 -3.71 -8.11
C TYR A 72 8.92 -4.03 -9.24
N ILE A 73 7.86 -3.21 -9.35
CA ILE A 73 6.97 -3.10 -10.52
C ILE A 73 7.21 -1.74 -11.13
N ASP A 74 7.22 -1.65 -12.45
CA ASP A 74 7.19 -0.34 -13.12
C ASP A 74 5.85 0.35 -12.84
N PHE A 75 5.87 1.41 -12.05
CA PHE A 75 4.74 2.30 -11.86
C PHE A 75 5.09 3.62 -12.50
N SER A 76 4.27 4.05 -13.45
CA SER A 76 4.49 5.28 -14.21
C SER A 76 3.15 5.86 -14.70
N PRO A 77 3.11 7.11 -15.18
CA PRO A 77 1.88 7.70 -15.69
C PRO A 77 1.29 6.94 -16.89
N THR A 78 2.13 6.20 -17.60
CA THR A 78 1.76 5.50 -18.84
C THR A 78 1.67 3.99 -18.68
N ASN A 79 2.05 3.41 -17.55
CA ASN A 79 1.97 1.96 -17.34
C ASN A 79 0.56 1.55 -16.87
N ASP A 80 -0.20 0.94 -17.76
CA ASP A 80 -1.56 0.43 -17.55
C ASP A 80 -1.63 -1.11 -17.55
N SER A 81 -0.49 -1.80 -17.37
CA SER A 81 -0.42 -3.27 -17.36
C SER A 81 -1.30 -3.94 -16.29
N LEU A 82 -1.61 -3.23 -15.20
CA LEU A 82 -2.66 -3.58 -14.27
C LEU A 82 -3.74 -2.50 -14.28
N ALA A 83 -4.89 -2.84 -14.85
CA ALA A 83 -6.06 -1.97 -14.87
C ALA A 83 -6.51 -1.59 -13.46
N PHE A 84 -7.11 -0.41 -13.35
CA PHE A 84 -7.68 0.01 -12.07
C PHE A 84 -8.76 -0.96 -11.60
N ILE A 85 -8.72 -1.30 -10.31
CA ILE A 85 -9.82 -2.00 -9.66
C ILE A 85 -11.07 -1.11 -9.69
N ARG A 86 -12.17 -1.63 -10.20
CA ARG A 86 -13.44 -0.90 -10.31
C ARG A 86 -14.23 -0.98 -9.02
N LEU A 87 -15.08 0.01 -8.77
CA LEU A 87 -16.01 0.00 -7.63
C LEU A 87 -16.85 -1.28 -7.58
N THR A 88 -17.36 -1.75 -8.72
CA THR A 88 -18.20 -2.96 -8.80
C THR A 88 -17.45 -4.21 -8.36
N GLN A 89 -16.14 -4.29 -8.62
CA GLN A 89 -15.29 -5.38 -8.14
C GLN A 89 -15.06 -5.23 -6.64
N ALA A 90 -14.73 -4.02 -6.18
CA ALA A 90 -14.50 -3.75 -4.76
C ALA A 90 -15.70 -4.06 -3.86
N GLN A 91 -16.92 -3.83 -4.36
CA GLN A 91 -18.17 -4.13 -3.65
C GLN A 91 -18.38 -5.63 -3.38
N GLN A 92 -17.73 -6.51 -4.13
CA GLN A 92 -17.86 -7.96 -3.95
C GLN A 92 -17.02 -8.49 -2.78
N PHE A 93 -15.86 -7.87 -2.50
CA PHE A 93 -14.92 -8.41 -1.52
C PHE A 93 -15.44 -8.47 -0.09
N PRO A 94 -16.16 -7.47 0.46
CA PRO A 94 -16.72 -7.58 1.81
C PRO A 94 -17.60 -8.83 2.00
N ASN A 95 -18.42 -9.16 0.99
CA ASN A 95 -19.26 -10.35 1.04
C ASN A 95 -18.44 -11.63 0.94
N GLN A 96 -17.36 -11.63 0.15
CA GLN A 96 -16.44 -12.77 0.05
C GLN A 96 -15.69 -13.00 1.38
N ILE A 97 -15.16 -11.94 1.99
CA ILE A 97 -14.48 -11.99 3.30
C ILE A 97 -15.38 -12.63 4.35
N GLN A 98 -16.65 -12.20 4.42
CA GLN A 98 -17.63 -12.75 5.36
C GLN A 98 -17.98 -14.20 5.02
N ARG A 99 -18.29 -14.49 3.75
CA ARG A 99 -18.69 -15.85 3.30
C ARG A 99 -17.60 -16.88 3.55
N HIS A 100 -16.34 -16.48 3.46
CA HIS A 100 -15.18 -17.35 3.65
C HIS A 100 -14.58 -17.28 5.05
N GLU A 101 -15.20 -16.53 5.97
CA GLU A 101 -14.79 -16.42 7.37
C GLU A 101 -13.29 -16.10 7.53
N LEU A 102 -12.75 -15.20 6.69
CA LEU A 102 -11.31 -14.96 6.60
C LEU A 102 -10.69 -14.30 7.85
N GLY A 103 -11.52 -13.85 8.80
CA GLY A 103 -11.06 -13.17 10.01
C GLY A 103 -10.39 -11.82 9.75
N THR A 104 -10.70 -11.19 8.60
CA THR A 104 -10.09 -9.93 8.18
C THR A 104 -10.60 -8.74 8.98
N GLU A 105 -9.66 -7.98 9.54
CA GLU A 105 -9.95 -6.79 10.35
C GLU A 105 -9.56 -5.50 9.62
N GLU A 106 -8.55 -5.59 8.75
CA GLU A 106 -8.01 -4.45 8.01
C GLU A 106 -7.91 -4.76 6.50
N ILE A 107 -8.18 -3.75 5.69
CA ILE A 107 -7.98 -3.80 4.25
C ILE A 107 -6.92 -2.77 3.88
N GLY A 108 -5.90 -3.20 3.15
CA GLY A 108 -4.85 -2.37 2.60
C GLY A 108 -5.07 -2.06 1.12
N LEU A 109 -4.94 -0.80 0.70
CA LEU A 109 -4.93 -0.38 -0.70
C LEU A 109 -3.53 0.09 -1.09
N THR A 110 -3.00 -0.45 -2.19
CA THR A 110 -1.60 -0.24 -2.63
C THR A 110 -1.46 -0.31 -4.16
N CYS A 111 -0.22 -0.18 -4.66
CA CYS A 111 0.21 -0.24 -6.06
C CYS A 111 -0.22 0.95 -6.91
N GLY A 112 0.68 1.32 -7.84
CA GLY A 112 0.60 2.61 -8.52
C GLY A 112 0.52 3.75 -7.51
N GLU A 113 -0.29 4.75 -7.84
CA GLU A 113 -0.81 5.69 -6.87
C GLU A 113 -2.31 5.44 -6.69
N ALA A 114 -2.73 5.06 -5.49
CA ALA A 114 -4.12 4.70 -5.21
C ALA A 114 -5.10 5.81 -5.63
N PHE A 115 -4.71 7.07 -5.43
CA PHE A 115 -5.55 8.21 -5.79
C PHE A 115 -5.62 8.53 -7.30
N CYS A 116 -4.82 7.86 -8.14
CA CYS A 116 -5.01 7.90 -9.59
C CYS A 116 -6.25 7.10 -10.03
N ASN A 117 -6.71 6.13 -9.24
CA ASN A 117 -7.93 5.38 -9.55
C ASN A 117 -9.16 6.31 -9.40
N PRO A 118 -9.98 6.50 -10.45
CA PRO A 118 -11.15 7.38 -10.39
C PRO A 118 -12.21 6.92 -9.38
N ASP A 119 -12.30 5.62 -9.10
CA ASP A 119 -13.26 5.03 -8.17
C ASP A 119 -12.75 5.03 -6.71
N ILE A 120 -11.52 5.50 -6.44
CA ILE A 120 -10.84 5.28 -5.16
C ILE A 120 -11.66 5.72 -3.94
N ILE A 121 -12.28 6.91 -3.98
CA ILE A 121 -13.08 7.43 -2.86
C ILE A 121 -14.31 6.55 -2.61
N ALA A 122 -14.97 6.07 -3.67
CA ALA A 122 -16.12 5.19 -3.55
C ALA A 122 -15.73 3.79 -3.03
N ILE A 123 -14.57 3.29 -3.45
CA ILE A 123 -13.98 2.03 -2.96
C ILE A 123 -13.67 2.15 -1.46
N MET A 124 -12.95 3.20 -1.06
CA MET A 124 -12.63 3.47 0.35
C MET A 124 -13.91 3.55 1.19
N GLY A 125 -14.91 4.30 0.73
CA GLY A 125 -16.21 4.41 1.40
C GLY A 125 -16.97 3.08 1.50
N THR A 126 -16.82 2.20 0.51
CA THR A 126 -17.42 0.84 0.54
C THR A 126 -16.78 -0.02 1.61
N ILE A 127 -15.45 0.02 1.73
CA ILE A 127 -14.70 -0.71 2.74
C ILE A 127 -15.03 -0.21 4.16
N LEU A 128 -14.93 1.11 4.36
CA LEU A 128 -15.14 1.74 5.66
C LEU A 128 -16.58 1.56 6.17
N ARG A 129 -17.59 1.68 5.29
CA ARG A 129 -19.00 1.46 5.67
C ARG A 129 -19.26 0.03 6.17
N ARG A 130 -18.43 -0.94 5.77
CA ARG A 130 -18.53 -2.34 6.22
C ARG A 130 -17.81 -2.59 7.55
N GLY A 131 -17.16 -1.57 8.13
CA GLY A 131 -16.54 -1.62 9.46
C GLY A 131 -15.09 -2.12 9.47
N PHE A 132 -14.46 -2.27 8.31
CA PHE A 132 -13.03 -2.63 8.24
C PHE A 132 -12.16 -1.41 8.54
N ARG A 133 -11.03 -1.64 9.22
CA ARG A 133 -9.94 -0.67 9.20
C ARG A 133 -9.39 -0.58 7.78
N LEU A 134 -9.01 0.61 7.35
CA LEU A 134 -8.51 0.87 6.02
C LEU A 134 -7.14 1.54 6.10
N LEU A 135 -6.16 0.90 5.48
CA LEU A 135 -4.81 1.44 5.27
C LEU A 135 -4.64 1.74 3.79
N VAL A 136 -4.38 3.00 3.42
CA VAL A 136 -4.08 3.37 2.03
C VAL A 136 -2.63 3.81 1.92
N LEU A 137 -1.86 3.19 1.03
CA LEU A 137 -0.52 3.64 0.68
C LEU A 137 -0.60 4.70 -0.42
N THR A 138 0.08 5.82 -0.23
CA THR A 138 0.06 6.94 -1.18
C THR A 138 1.40 7.67 -1.21
N ASN A 139 1.71 8.34 -2.32
CA ASN A 139 2.80 9.31 -2.41
C ASN A 139 2.41 10.70 -1.84
N ALA A 140 1.16 10.90 -1.45
CA ALA A 140 0.59 12.15 -0.95
C ALA A 140 0.69 13.35 -1.90
N MET A 141 0.87 13.12 -3.20
CA MET A 141 1.04 14.21 -4.18
C MET A 141 -0.29 14.63 -4.81
N HIS A 142 -0.21 15.25 -5.99
CA HIS A 142 -1.31 15.93 -6.66
C HIS A 142 -2.59 15.10 -6.79
N SER A 143 -2.52 13.84 -7.23
CA SER A 143 -3.70 12.99 -7.42
C SER A 143 -4.48 12.77 -6.12
N MET A 144 -3.80 12.69 -4.96
CA MET A 144 -4.47 12.64 -3.66
C MET A 144 -5.18 13.96 -3.35
N LEU A 145 -4.49 15.09 -3.55
CA LEU A 145 -5.04 16.42 -3.27
C LEU A 145 -6.23 16.78 -4.17
N GLU A 146 -6.28 16.28 -5.40
CA GLU A 146 -7.47 16.40 -6.25
C GLU A 146 -8.69 15.71 -5.65
N ARG A 147 -8.48 14.68 -4.81
CA ARG A 147 -9.55 13.93 -4.13
C ARG A 147 -9.84 14.45 -2.72
N LYS A 148 -9.29 15.61 -2.33
CA LYS A 148 -9.40 16.18 -0.97
C LYS A 148 -10.82 16.23 -0.40
N ASN A 149 -11.81 16.62 -1.21
CA ASN A 149 -13.20 16.73 -0.74
C ASN A 149 -13.77 15.36 -0.35
N GLY A 150 -13.48 14.34 -1.15
CA GLY A 150 -13.85 12.96 -0.86
C GLY A 150 -13.13 12.42 0.38
N LEU A 151 -11.83 12.70 0.49
CA LEU A 151 -11.03 12.33 1.66
C LEU A 151 -11.55 12.97 2.95
N LEU A 152 -11.86 14.27 2.94
CA LEU A 152 -12.42 14.98 4.09
C LEU A 152 -13.79 14.42 4.49
N ALA A 153 -14.65 14.09 3.51
CA ALA A 153 -15.93 13.47 3.77
C ALA A 153 -15.78 12.09 4.43
N LEU A 154 -14.85 11.26 3.96
CA LEU A 154 -14.55 9.96 4.57
C LEU A 154 -13.93 10.11 5.96
N HIS A 155 -13.02 11.06 6.14
CA HIS A 155 -12.38 11.32 7.44
C HIS A 155 -13.39 11.75 8.49
N LYS A 156 -14.32 12.64 8.14
CA LYS A 156 -15.39 13.08 9.05
C LYS A 156 -16.24 11.92 9.57
N LEU A 157 -16.46 10.90 8.75
CA LEU A 157 -17.32 9.75 9.08
C LEU A 157 -16.54 8.59 9.72
N TYR A 158 -15.28 8.38 9.29
CA TYR A 158 -14.53 7.15 9.55
C TYR A 158 -13.07 7.39 9.95
N GLY A 159 -12.71 8.59 10.44
CA GLY A 159 -11.32 8.97 10.70
C GLY A 159 -10.53 8.01 11.60
N GLN A 160 -11.20 7.37 12.57
CA GLN A 160 -10.57 6.37 13.44
C GLN A 160 -10.27 5.02 12.74
N GLN A 161 -10.96 4.74 11.62
CA GLN A 161 -10.78 3.52 10.83
C GLN A 161 -9.82 3.73 9.66
N LEU A 162 -9.57 4.98 9.24
CA LEU A 162 -8.78 5.32 8.07
C LEU A 162 -7.37 5.77 8.45
N THR A 163 -6.36 5.04 7.98
CA THR A 163 -4.95 5.44 8.05
C THR A 163 -4.39 5.65 6.64
N LEU A 164 -3.69 6.77 6.44
CA LEU A 164 -2.96 7.06 5.20
C LEU A 164 -1.46 6.92 5.47
N ARG A 165 -0.79 5.97 4.80
CA ARG A 165 0.66 5.81 4.92
C ARG A 165 1.36 6.40 3.71
N VAL A 166 2.08 7.49 3.96
CA VAL A 166 2.80 8.22 2.93
C VAL A 166 4.16 7.58 2.68
N SER A 167 4.39 7.18 1.44
CA SER A 167 5.65 6.65 0.96
C SER A 167 6.61 7.81 0.70
N MET A 168 7.53 8.06 1.63
CA MET A 168 8.49 9.16 1.53
C MET A 168 9.88 8.65 1.09
N GLY A 169 10.38 7.58 1.70
CA GLY A 169 11.68 7.01 1.36
C GLY A 169 12.85 7.64 2.11
N HIS A 170 13.12 8.95 1.98
CA HIS A 170 14.18 9.61 2.75
C HIS A 170 13.75 11.01 3.22
N PHE A 171 14.27 11.48 4.36
CA PHE A 171 13.99 12.82 4.90
C PHE A 171 14.87 13.93 4.28
N GLU A 172 15.95 13.56 3.62
CA GLU A 172 16.78 14.49 2.85
C GLU A 172 16.23 14.68 1.43
N GLN A 173 16.05 15.93 1.04
CA GLN A 173 15.52 16.31 -0.27
C GLN A 173 16.32 15.73 -1.44
N GLN A 174 17.65 15.75 -1.36
CA GLN A 174 18.50 15.26 -2.45
C GLN A 174 18.29 13.76 -2.69
N LEU A 175 18.32 12.95 -1.62
CA LEU A 175 18.13 11.50 -1.70
C LEU A 175 16.70 11.13 -2.11
N TYR A 176 15.70 11.87 -1.62
CA TYR A 176 14.31 11.71 -2.06
C TYR A 176 14.16 11.89 -3.58
N GLN A 177 14.68 13.01 -4.11
CA GLN A 177 14.53 13.37 -5.53
C GLN A 177 15.38 12.49 -6.45
N GLN A 178 16.52 11.98 -6.00
CA GLN A 178 17.32 11.02 -6.78
C GLN A 178 16.50 9.81 -7.25
N ARG A 179 15.53 9.39 -6.43
CA ARG A 179 14.64 8.26 -6.75
C ARG A 179 13.39 8.67 -7.52
N ARG A 180 12.75 9.77 -7.11
CA ARG A 180 11.39 10.15 -7.56
C ARG A 180 11.36 11.20 -8.65
N GLY A 181 12.51 11.76 -9.02
CA GLY A 181 12.66 12.80 -10.01
C GLY A 181 12.79 14.20 -9.40
N PRO A 182 13.24 15.18 -10.21
CA PRO A 182 13.36 16.57 -9.79
C PRO A 182 11.98 17.15 -9.45
N ASN A 183 11.95 18.13 -8.55
CA ASN A 183 10.74 18.86 -8.12
C ASN A 183 9.69 18.01 -7.38
N ALA A 184 9.97 16.75 -7.07
CA ALA A 184 9.05 15.86 -6.36
C ALA A 184 8.99 16.13 -4.85
N TRP A 185 9.93 16.92 -4.29
CA TRP A 185 10.05 17.18 -2.86
C TRP A 185 8.93 18.07 -2.30
N GLN A 186 8.72 19.24 -2.89
CA GLN A 186 7.70 20.17 -2.40
C GLN A 186 6.30 19.55 -2.41
N PRO A 187 5.85 18.86 -3.48
CA PRO A 187 4.51 18.29 -3.48
C PRO A 187 4.26 17.20 -2.43
N VAL A 188 5.26 16.38 -2.07
CA VAL A 188 5.09 15.39 -0.98
C VAL A 188 4.99 16.07 0.38
N LEU A 189 5.77 17.13 0.60
CA LEU A 189 5.68 17.92 1.83
C LEU A 189 4.35 18.63 1.94
N ASP A 190 3.88 19.27 0.87
CA ASP A 190 2.57 19.92 0.85
C ASP A 190 1.45 18.93 1.17
N GLY A 191 1.51 17.73 0.61
CA GLY A 191 0.59 16.64 0.90
C GLY A 191 0.62 16.18 2.36
N LEU A 192 1.81 15.93 2.90
CA LEU A 192 2.01 15.54 4.30
C LEU A 192 1.52 16.60 5.27
N CYS A 193 1.91 17.86 5.04
CA CYS A 193 1.47 19.00 5.84
C CYS A 193 -0.06 19.16 5.77
N TRP A 194 -0.66 19.00 4.59
CA TRP A 194 -2.11 19.06 4.44
C TRP A 194 -2.80 17.94 5.21
N LEU A 195 -2.38 16.69 5.06
CA LEU A 195 -2.95 15.56 5.79
C LEU A 195 -2.86 15.76 7.31
N SER A 196 -1.69 16.16 7.79
CA SER A 196 -1.45 16.41 9.22
C SER A 196 -2.31 17.57 9.72
N GLY A 197 -2.36 18.69 8.99
CA GLY A 197 -3.14 19.86 9.36
C GLY A 197 -4.65 19.65 9.33
N GLN A 198 -5.13 18.66 8.57
CA GLN A 198 -6.54 18.23 8.58
C GLN A 198 -6.86 17.18 9.66
N GLY A 199 -5.87 16.72 10.44
CA GLY A 199 -6.07 15.77 11.54
C GLY A 199 -6.23 14.30 11.10
N PHE A 200 -5.79 13.94 9.89
CA PHE A 200 -5.80 12.54 9.47
C PHE A 200 -4.85 11.69 10.33
N THR A 201 -5.24 10.45 10.59
CA THR A 201 -4.31 9.42 11.07
C THR A 201 -3.33 9.10 9.94
N ILE A 202 -2.10 9.58 10.07
CA ILE A 202 -1.04 9.38 9.08
C ILE A 202 0.09 8.50 9.63
N ALA A 203 0.77 7.82 8.71
CA ALA A 203 2.05 7.19 8.96
C ALA A 203 3.00 7.51 7.80
N VAL A 204 4.30 7.42 8.01
CA VAL A 204 5.32 7.62 6.99
C VAL A 204 6.12 6.33 6.82
N ALA A 205 6.36 5.96 5.57
CA ALA A 205 7.30 4.91 5.22
C ALA A 205 8.60 5.53 4.68
N GLY A 206 9.67 5.35 5.45
CA GLY A 206 11.04 5.62 5.03
C GLY A 206 11.73 4.35 4.55
N ARG A 207 12.93 4.52 4.02
CA ARG A 207 13.81 3.44 3.57
C ARG A 207 15.22 3.72 4.04
N ARG A 208 15.83 2.70 4.63
CA ARG A 208 17.23 2.71 5.04
C ARG A 208 18.12 2.43 3.84
N LEU A 209 19.13 3.25 3.62
CA LEU A 209 20.25 3.01 2.71
C LEU A 209 21.37 2.26 3.45
N LYS A 210 22.28 1.66 2.68
CA LYS A 210 23.42 0.92 3.23
C LYS A 210 24.25 1.79 4.16
N GLY A 211 24.50 1.28 5.37
CA GLY A 211 25.33 1.95 6.38
C GLY A 211 24.59 2.99 7.23
N GLU A 212 23.29 3.21 7.00
CA GLU A 212 22.52 4.14 7.82
C GLU A 212 22.05 3.53 9.14
N GLU A 213 22.35 4.22 10.23
CA GLU A 213 21.86 3.91 11.56
C GLU A 213 20.41 4.35 11.73
N GLU A 214 19.56 3.45 12.23
CA GLU A 214 18.13 3.74 12.41
C GLU A 214 17.88 4.95 13.31
N GLN A 215 18.70 5.12 14.35
CA GLN A 215 18.57 6.24 15.28
C GLN A 215 18.79 7.59 14.57
N ILE A 216 19.79 7.68 13.69
CA ILE A 216 20.07 8.89 12.89
C ILE A 216 18.91 9.16 11.93
N LEU A 217 18.38 8.13 11.28
CA LEU A 217 17.22 8.28 10.40
C LEU A 217 16.00 8.81 11.15
N ARG A 218 15.68 8.26 12.33
CA ARG A 218 14.57 8.73 13.16
C ARG A 218 14.77 10.17 13.60
N GLN A 219 15.98 10.57 13.98
CA GLN A 219 16.31 11.97 14.30
C GLN A 219 16.11 12.89 13.08
N GLY A 220 16.56 12.49 11.89
CA GLY A 220 16.36 13.26 10.66
C GLY A 220 14.88 13.43 10.29
N TYR A 221 14.09 12.36 10.40
CA TYR A 221 12.64 12.45 10.24
C TYR A 221 11.97 13.30 11.32
N ALA A 222 12.39 13.20 12.58
CA ALA A 222 11.86 14.02 13.67
C ALA A 222 12.07 15.51 13.40
N GLU A 223 13.27 15.88 12.96
CA GLU A 223 13.60 17.26 12.63
C GLU A 223 12.80 17.78 11.42
N LEU A 224 12.65 16.95 10.39
CA LEU A 224 11.80 17.26 9.24
C LEU A 224 10.34 17.52 9.69
N PHE A 225 9.77 16.60 10.48
CA PHE A 225 8.40 16.72 10.96
C PHE A 225 8.20 17.97 11.81
N ARG A 226 9.15 18.26 12.71
CA ARG A 226 9.17 19.47 13.54
C ARG A 226 9.22 20.75 12.71
N CYS A 227 10.13 20.83 11.73
CA CYS A 227 10.29 22.00 10.87
C CYS A 227 9.04 22.30 10.03
N HIS A 228 8.26 21.28 9.67
CA HIS A 228 7.06 21.41 8.85
C HIS A 228 5.76 21.32 9.65
N ASN A 229 5.82 21.30 10.99
CA ASN A 229 4.66 21.15 11.88
C ASN A 229 3.79 19.92 11.58
N ILE A 230 4.44 18.82 11.16
CA ILE A 230 3.80 17.53 10.91
C ILE A 230 3.65 16.82 12.26
N GLN A 231 2.42 16.52 12.65
CA GLN A 231 2.04 15.88 13.91
C GLN A 231 2.29 14.36 13.86
N LEU A 232 3.56 13.96 13.80
CA LEU A 232 4.00 12.56 13.83
C LEU A 232 5.23 12.38 14.72
N ASP A 233 5.22 11.31 15.51
CA ASP A 233 6.39 10.88 16.27
C ASP A 233 7.27 9.95 15.42
N ALA A 234 8.47 10.40 15.06
CA ALA A 234 9.42 9.60 14.30
C ALA A 234 10.03 8.43 15.11
N PHE A 235 9.86 8.40 16.43
CA PHE A 235 10.32 7.29 17.29
C PHE A 235 9.25 6.22 17.52
N ASP A 236 7.98 6.49 17.20
CA ASP A 236 6.95 5.47 17.12
C ASP A 236 7.12 4.64 15.84
N GLN A 237 7.40 3.34 16.01
CA GLN A 237 7.60 2.38 14.91
C GLN A 237 6.37 2.17 14.03
N ARG A 238 5.16 2.50 14.53
CA ARG A 238 3.92 2.44 13.75
C ARG A 238 3.71 3.70 12.93
N ALA A 239 4.11 4.85 13.47
CA ALA A 239 4.02 6.15 12.83
C ALA A 239 5.12 6.34 11.77
N LEU A 240 6.35 5.92 12.05
CA LEU A 240 7.46 5.87 11.08
C LEU A 240 7.96 4.43 10.89
N LEU A 241 7.58 3.86 9.76
CA LEU A 241 8.07 2.56 9.29
C LEU A 241 9.35 2.75 8.48
N LEU A 242 10.48 2.28 8.98
CA LEU A 242 11.75 2.29 8.26
C LEU A 242 11.98 0.92 7.60
N LEU A 243 11.76 0.87 6.29
CA LEU A 243 11.96 -0.35 5.51
C LEU A 243 13.46 -0.60 5.29
N PRO A 244 13.89 -1.87 5.28
CA PRO A 244 15.27 -2.20 4.92
C PRO A 244 15.59 -1.78 3.49
N GLU A 245 16.88 -1.76 3.19
CA GLU A 245 17.38 -1.59 1.83
C GLU A 245 16.81 -2.70 0.92
N ILE A 246 16.51 -2.36 -0.34
CA ILE A 246 16.30 -3.38 -1.38
C ILE A 246 17.65 -3.60 -2.03
N THR A 247 18.33 -4.69 -1.67
CA THR A 247 19.51 -5.16 -2.39
C THR A 247 19.05 -5.90 -3.65
N ALA A 248 19.79 -5.75 -4.76
CA ALA A 248 19.53 -6.50 -5.99
C ALA A 248 19.65 -8.03 -5.77
N ASP A 249 20.34 -8.45 -4.71
CA ASP A 249 20.61 -9.86 -4.38
C ASP A 249 19.44 -10.63 -3.76
N CYS A 250 18.32 -9.97 -3.43
CA CYS A 250 17.09 -10.74 -3.14
C CYS A 250 16.60 -11.55 -4.37
N ALA A 251 17.17 -11.34 -5.56
CA ALA A 251 16.92 -12.16 -6.74
C ALA A 251 17.94 -13.31 -6.93
N SER A 252 19.12 -13.28 -6.30
CA SER A 252 20.21 -14.23 -6.53
C SER A 252 20.36 -15.29 -5.42
N GLU A 253 19.84 -15.06 -4.22
CA GLU A 253 19.88 -16.02 -3.11
C GLU A 253 18.78 -17.09 -3.14
N CYS A 254 18.04 -17.20 -4.24
CA CYS A 254 17.04 -18.25 -4.49
C CYS A 254 17.35 -19.09 -5.74
N ALA A 255 18.63 -19.21 -6.11
CA ALA A 255 19.10 -20.15 -7.13
C ALA A 255 19.15 -21.59 -6.58
#